data_AF-A0A426YJL6-F1
#
_entry.id   AF-A0A426YJL6-F1
#
_cell.length_a   1.000
_cell.length_b   1.000
_cell.length_c   1.000
_cell.angle_alpha   90.00
_cell.angle_beta   90.00
_cell.angle_gamma   90.00
#
_symmetry.space_group_name_H-M   'P 1'
#
loop_
_entity.id
_entity.type
_entity.pdbx_description
1 polymer ?
#
loop_
_entity_poly.entity_id
_entity_poly.type
_entity_poly.pdbx_seq_one_letter_code
_entity_poly.pdbx_strand_id
1 'polypeptide(L)'
;MAEYIRDRPLQQMQQQEQPMSHTVVKAVTAAMAGGSMLVLSGLTLAVTVIGLTVATPLLVIFSPVLIPAAIAIFLVATGFLTSGGFGLAALSVLSWMYKYLTGKHPPGADQLDQARQRLASKARDIKESAQQRIDQATQ
;
A
#
# COMPACT_ATOMS: atom_id res chain seq x y z
N MET A 1 1.02 30.85 -52.91
CA MET A 1 0.60 29.62 -53.60
C MET A 1 1.81 29.20 -54.44
N ALA A 2 2.51 28.10 -54.25
CA ALA A 2 2.27 26.85 -53.54
C ALA A 2 3.64 26.27 -53.11
N GLU A 3 3.62 25.16 -52.35
CA GLU A 3 4.73 24.48 -51.67
C GLU A 3 5.00 24.99 -50.23
N TYR A 4 4.06 24.95 -49.27
CA TYR A 4 3.50 23.77 -48.58
C TYR A 4 3.77 22.41 -49.26
N ILE A 5 4.60 21.59 -48.61
CA ILE A 5 4.98 20.17 -48.89
C ILE A 5 6.45 20.02 -49.31
N ARG A 6 7.32 19.86 -48.30
CA ARG A 6 8.19 18.67 -48.25
C ARG A 6 8.65 18.40 -46.82
N ASP A 7 7.77 17.73 -46.11
CA ASP A 7 8.11 16.59 -45.26
C ASP A 7 9.18 16.83 -44.19
N ARG A 8 8.69 17.07 -42.97
CA ARG A 8 9.29 16.40 -41.81
C ARG A 8 9.10 14.90 -42.01
N PRO A 9 10.20 14.13 -42.08
CA PRO A 9 10.28 12.97 -41.19
C PRO A 9 11.74 12.66 -40.82
N LEU A 10 12.31 13.35 -39.83
CA LEU A 10 13.57 12.89 -39.19
C LEU A 10 13.59 13.08 -37.67
N GLN A 11 12.46 13.41 -37.03
CA GLN A 11 12.37 13.41 -35.56
C GLN A 11 11.98 12.05 -34.96
N GLN A 12 11.76 11.02 -35.79
CA GLN A 12 11.45 9.68 -35.31
C GLN A 12 12.67 8.83 -34.91
N MET A 13 13.90 9.28 -35.17
CA MET A 13 15.11 8.51 -34.82
C MET A 13 15.65 8.77 -33.41
N GLN A 14 15.00 9.58 -32.58
CA GLN A 14 15.54 9.93 -31.26
C GLN A 14 14.89 9.20 -30.06
N GLN A 15 14.03 8.22 -30.31
CA GLN A 15 13.25 7.59 -29.23
C GLN A 15 13.36 6.07 -29.15
N GLN A 16 14.39 5.49 -29.76
CA GLN A 16 14.57 4.03 -29.75
C GLN A 16 16.03 3.58 -29.65
N GLU A 17 16.84 4.28 -28.84
CA GLU A 17 18.14 3.76 -28.41
C GLU A 17 18.32 3.92 -26.90
N GLN A 18 17.75 2.99 -26.13
CA GLN A 18 18.33 2.57 -24.86
C GLN A 18 18.67 1.08 -24.97
N PRO A 19 19.86 0.76 -25.51
CA PRO A 19 20.24 -0.60 -25.84
C PRO A 19 20.69 -1.31 -24.56
N MET A 20 19.97 -2.36 -24.14
CA MET A 20 20.39 -3.43 -23.21
C MET A 20 20.77 -3.07 -21.75
N SER A 21 21.37 -1.90 -21.46
CA SER A 21 21.89 -1.54 -20.13
C SER A 21 20.78 -1.37 -19.08
N HIS A 22 19.64 -0.79 -19.45
CA HIS A 22 18.52 -0.60 -18.51
C HIS A 22 17.86 -1.91 -18.08
N THR A 23 17.87 -2.93 -18.95
CA THR A 23 17.35 -4.27 -18.64
C THR A 23 18.28 -4.99 -17.67
N VAL A 24 19.59 -4.90 -17.89
CA VAL A 24 20.58 -5.47 -16.97
C VAL A 24 20.52 -4.75 -15.62
N VAL A 25 20.42 -3.43 -15.58
CA VAL A 25 20.31 -2.65 -14.33
C VAL A 25 18.99 -2.93 -13.59
N LYS A 26 17.87 -3.07 -14.32
CA LYS A 26 16.58 -3.49 -13.73
C LYS A 26 16.63 -4.92 -13.21
N ALA A 27 17.26 -5.84 -13.94
CA ALA A 27 17.41 -7.23 -13.52
C ALA A 27 18.32 -7.33 -12.29
N VAL A 28 19.43 -6.59 -12.24
CA VAL A 28 20.33 -6.52 -11.07
C VAL A 28 19.62 -5.92 -9.86
N THR A 29 18.82 -4.86 -10.06
CA THR A 29 18.02 -4.26 -8.96
C THR A 29 16.94 -5.22 -8.47
N ALA A 30 16.23 -5.90 -9.38
CA ALA A 30 15.24 -6.92 -9.03
C ALA A 30 15.88 -8.14 -8.35
N ALA A 31 17.08 -8.55 -8.78
CA ALA A 31 17.85 -9.63 -8.18
C ALA A 31 18.41 -9.25 -6.80
N MET A 32 18.81 -7.99 -6.59
CA MET A 32 19.20 -7.45 -5.28
C MET A 32 18.00 -7.36 -4.33
N ALA A 33 16.85 -6.89 -4.81
CA ALA A 33 15.62 -6.81 -4.02
C ALA A 33 15.10 -8.22 -3.69
N GLY A 34 15.04 -9.11 -4.67
CA GLY A 34 14.68 -10.52 -4.48
C GLY A 34 15.70 -11.26 -3.61
N GLY A 35 16.99 -10.99 -3.80
CA GLY A 35 18.08 -11.58 -3.03
C GLY A 35 18.04 -11.18 -1.55
N SER A 36 17.80 -9.90 -1.25
CA SER A 36 17.64 -9.46 0.14
C SER A 36 16.38 -10.06 0.79
N MET A 37 15.25 -10.15 0.07
CA MET A 37 14.08 -10.90 0.54
C MET A 37 14.36 -12.39 0.76
N LEU A 38 15.14 -13.03 -0.13
CA LEU A 38 15.49 -14.44 -0.03
C LEU A 38 16.41 -14.69 1.17
N VAL A 39 17.38 -13.82 1.40
CA VAL A 39 18.27 -13.85 2.57
C VAL A 39 17.49 -13.60 3.85
N LEU A 40 16.60 -12.60 3.90
CA LEU A 40 15.74 -12.38 5.06
C LEU A 40 14.79 -13.55 5.32
N SER A 41 14.21 -14.14 4.28
CA SER A 41 13.33 -15.30 4.37
C SER A 41 14.10 -16.52 4.88
N GLY A 42 15.27 -16.79 4.31
CA GLY A 42 16.17 -17.87 4.76
C GLY A 42 16.65 -17.67 6.19
N LEU A 43 16.99 -16.43 6.59
CA LEU A 43 17.38 -16.10 7.95
C LEU A 43 16.20 -16.27 8.93
N THR A 44 15.02 -15.79 8.56
CA THR A 44 13.80 -15.97 9.36
C THR A 44 13.48 -17.44 9.53
N LEU A 45 13.58 -18.23 8.46
CA LEU A 45 13.37 -19.68 8.48
C LEU A 45 14.43 -20.38 9.35
N ALA A 46 15.71 -20.02 9.21
CA ALA A 46 16.78 -20.58 10.03
C ALA A 46 16.61 -20.25 11.51
N VAL A 47 16.32 -18.99 11.84
CA VAL A 47 15.99 -18.55 13.21
C VAL A 47 14.77 -19.30 13.74
N THR A 48 13.74 -19.50 12.91
CA THR A 48 12.54 -20.26 13.28
C THR A 48 12.86 -21.74 13.53
N VAL A 49 13.63 -22.40 12.66
CA VAL A 49 13.99 -23.81 12.81
C VAL A 49 14.91 -24.03 14.01
N ILE A 50 15.92 -23.19 14.21
CA ILE A 50 16.80 -23.22 15.38
C ILE A 50 15.98 -22.93 16.64
N GLY A 51 15.12 -21.93 16.58
CA GLY A 51 14.16 -21.59 17.63
C GLY A 51 13.26 -22.75 18.00
N LEU A 52 12.66 -23.45 17.04
CA LEU A 52 11.86 -24.66 17.28
C LEU A 52 12.70 -25.80 17.85
N THR A 53 13.92 -25.99 17.35
CA THR A 53 14.81 -27.07 17.81
C THR A 53 15.23 -26.86 19.27
N VAL A 54 15.50 -25.62 19.67
CA VAL A 54 15.79 -25.26 21.07
C VAL A 54 14.52 -25.20 21.91
N ALA A 55 13.41 -24.72 21.34
CA ALA A 55 12.13 -24.62 22.02
C ALA A 55 11.51 -25.99 22.29
N THR A 56 11.69 -27.00 21.44
CA THR A 56 11.08 -28.32 21.62
C THR A 56 11.47 -28.98 22.97
N PRO A 57 12.74 -29.02 23.38
CA PRO A 57 13.12 -29.48 24.72
C PRO A 57 12.79 -28.46 25.83
N LEU A 58 12.84 -27.14 25.56
CA LEU A 58 12.50 -26.10 26.56
C LEU A 58 11.00 -26.04 26.89
N LEU A 59 10.13 -26.26 25.90
CA LEU A 59 8.66 -26.27 26.01
C LEU A 59 8.17 -27.38 26.93
N VAL A 60 8.92 -28.50 26.98
CA VAL A 60 8.63 -29.65 27.85
C VAL A 60 8.98 -29.35 29.32
N ILE A 61 9.93 -28.44 29.59
CA ILE A 61 10.44 -28.14 30.95
C ILE A 61 9.92 -26.80 31.50
N PHE A 62 9.69 -25.81 30.64
CA PHE A 62 9.30 -24.43 30.99
C PHE A 62 7.88 -24.06 30.55
N SER A 63 6.98 -25.05 30.41
CA SER A 63 5.57 -24.89 30.07
C SER A 63 4.85 -23.70 30.76
N PRO A 64 5.16 -23.30 32.01
CA PRO A 64 4.55 -22.12 32.64
C PRO A 64 5.10 -20.75 32.19
N VAL A 65 6.33 -20.69 31.65
CA VAL A 65 7.06 -19.42 31.36
C VAL A 65 7.07 -19.06 29.87
N LEU A 66 7.00 -20.05 28.97
CA LEU A 66 7.05 -19.80 27.52
C LEU A 66 5.74 -19.26 26.93
N ILE A 67 4.59 -19.63 27.51
CA ILE A 67 3.28 -19.10 27.08
C ILE A 67 3.24 -17.56 27.18
N PRO A 68 3.63 -16.95 28.32
CA PRO A 68 3.78 -15.48 28.42
C PRO A 68 4.73 -14.86 27.41
N ALA A 69 5.89 -15.48 27.16
CA ALA A 69 6.89 -14.95 26.24
C ALA A 69 6.42 -14.96 24.77
N ALA A 70 5.71 -16.02 24.36
CA ALA A 70 5.12 -16.11 23.02
C ALA A 70 4.05 -15.02 22.81
N ILE A 71 3.21 -14.75 23.82
CA ILE A 71 2.21 -13.67 23.78
C ILE A 71 2.90 -12.31 23.63
N ALA A 72 3.99 -12.07 24.37
CA ALA A 72 4.76 -10.82 24.26
C ALA A 72 5.33 -10.61 22.86
N ILE A 73 5.92 -11.63 22.23
CA ILE A 73 6.43 -11.55 20.86
C ILE A 73 5.30 -11.29 19.87
N PHE A 74 4.16 -11.98 20.02
CA PHE A 74 2.99 -11.77 19.16
C PHE A 74 2.42 -10.36 19.30
N LEU A 75 2.37 -9.82 20.52
CA LEU A 75 1.97 -8.43 20.80
C LEU A 75 2.94 -7.42 20.20
N VAL A 76 4.25 -7.64 20.33
CA VAL A 76 5.27 -6.77 19.74
C VAL A 76 5.16 -6.80 18.21
N ALA A 77 5.07 -7.98 17.61
CA ALA A 77 4.90 -8.12 16.16
C ALA A 77 3.60 -7.44 15.68
N THR A 78 2.46 -7.74 16.31
CA THR A 78 1.17 -7.15 15.95
C THR A 78 1.15 -5.64 16.17
N GLY A 79 1.73 -5.15 17.27
CA GLY A 79 1.86 -3.73 17.57
C GLY A 79 2.77 -3.01 16.57
N PHE A 80 3.87 -3.65 16.16
CA PHE A 80 4.78 -3.09 15.16
C PHE A 80 4.16 -3.10 13.75
N LEU A 81 3.43 -4.14 13.37
CA LEU A 81 2.65 -4.17 12.13
C LEU A 81 1.56 -3.08 12.13
N THR A 82 0.86 -2.92 13.25
CA THR A 82 -0.16 -1.88 13.41
C THR A 82 0.46 -0.48 13.35
N SER A 83 1.59 -0.26 14.02
CA SER A 83 2.34 1.00 14.00
C SER A 83 2.98 1.29 12.63
N GLY A 84 3.43 0.26 11.91
CA GLY A 84 3.98 0.38 10.57
C GLY A 84 2.91 0.77 9.54
N GLY A 85 1.74 0.12 9.60
CA GLY A 85 0.58 0.47 8.77
C GLY A 85 0.03 1.87 9.08
N PHE A 86 -0.05 2.22 10.37
CA PHE A 86 -0.51 3.54 10.80
C PHE A 86 0.49 4.65 10.46
N GLY A 87 1.80 4.38 10.50
CA GLY A 87 2.84 5.32 10.09
C GLY A 87 2.71 5.71 8.61
N LEU A 88 2.50 4.74 7.73
CA LEU A 88 2.24 5.00 6.30
C LEU A 88 0.94 5.79 6.08
N ALA A 89 -0.12 5.45 6.83
CA ALA A 89 -1.38 6.19 6.76
C ALA A 89 -1.22 7.65 7.23
N ALA A 90 -0.52 7.87 8.35
CA ALA A 90 -0.23 9.20 8.88
C ALA A 90 0.60 10.04 7.90
N LEU A 91 1.66 9.46 7.31
CA LEU A 91 2.47 10.12 6.28
C LEU A 91 1.65 10.43 5.03
N SER A 92 0.72 9.56 4.64
CA SER A 92 -0.17 9.80 3.51
C SER A 92 -1.09 11.00 3.77
N VAL A 93 -1.71 11.09 4.95
CA VAL A 93 -2.57 12.23 5.33
C VAL A 93 -1.74 13.51 5.45
N LEU A 94 -0.55 13.43 6.06
CA LEU A 94 0.34 14.58 6.23
C LEU A 94 0.86 15.10 4.89
N SER A 95 1.21 14.21 3.96
CA SER A 95 1.61 14.57 2.59
C SER A 95 0.45 15.22 1.83
N TRP A 96 -0.78 14.72 2.00
CA TRP A 96 -1.98 15.30 1.42
C TRP A 96 -2.26 16.71 1.96
N MET A 97 -2.15 16.90 3.29
CA MET A 97 -2.33 18.17 3.98
C MET A 97 -1.25 19.21 3.59
N TYR A 98 0.02 18.81 3.58
CA TYR A 98 1.13 19.68 3.22
C TYR A 98 1.00 20.19 1.77
N LYS A 99 0.58 19.31 0.87
CA LYS A 99 0.39 19.61 -0.55
C LYS A 99 -0.80 20.56 -0.76
N TYR A 100 -1.88 20.38 0.00
CA TYR A 100 -3.04 21.29 0.05
C TYR A 100 -2.65 22.70 0.52
N LEU A 101 -1.87 22.79 1.62
CA LEU A 101 -1.37 24.08 2.14
C LEU A 101 -0.38 24.76 1.17
N THR A 102 0.37 23.98 0.41
CA THR A 102 1.26 24.48 -0.65
C THR A 102 0.49 24.87 -1.93
N GLY A 103 -0.84 24.77 -1.94
CA GLY A 103 -1.68 25.15 -3.10
C GLY A 103 -1.63 24.16 -4.26
N LYS A 104 -0.96 23.01 -4.09
CA LYS A 104 -0.98 21.92 -5.06
C LYS A 104 -2.15 21.02 -4.72
N HIS A 105 -3.22 21.05 -5.52
CA HIS A 105 -4.34 20.11 -5.36
C HIS A 105 -3.80 18.67 -5.34
N PRO A 106 -3.99 17.92 -4.25
CA PRO A 106 -3.45 16.57 -4.15
C PRO A 106 -4.24 15.58 -5.03
N PRO A 107 -3.56 14.67 -5.75
CA PRO A 107 -4.19 13.63 -6.56
C PRO A 107 -4.97 12.71 -5.63
N GLY A 108 -6.30 12.72 -5.74
CA GLY A 108 -7.21 11.98 -4.86
C GLY A 108 -8.26 12.84 -4.17
N ALA A 109 -8.11 14.17 -4.16
CA ALA A 109 -9.21 15.07 -3.77
C ALA A 109 -10.44 14.84 -4.66
N ASP A 110 -10.24 14.66 -5.97
CA ASP A 110 -11.33 14.33 -6.90
C ASP A 110 -12.00 12.98 -6.60
N GLN A 111 -11.24 11.98 -6.13
CA GLN A 111 -11.80 10.69 -5.73
C GLN A 111 -12.61 10.82 -4.43
N LEU A 112 -12.14 11.61 -3.47
CA LEU A 112 -12.87 11.88 -2.23
C LEU A 112 -14.15 12.69 -2.51
N ASP A 113 -14.09 13.64 -3.44
CA ASP A 113 -15.24 14.47 -3.79
C ASP A 113 -16.28 13.68 -4.61
N GLN A 114 -15.83 12.83 -5.54
CA GLN A 114 -16.71 11.86 -6.21
C GLN A 114 -17.33 10.87 -5.22
N ALA A 115 -16.55 10.38 -4.24
CA ALA A 115 -17.07 9.50 -3.20
C ALA A 115 -18.10 10.24 -2.33
N ARG A 116 -17.83 11.49 -1.93
CA ARG A 116 -18.78 12.33 -1.18
C ARG A 116 -20.05 12.61 -1.96
N GLN A 117 -19.95 12.96 -3.23
CA GLN A 117 -21.11 13.22 -4.09
C GLN A 117 -21.98 11.96 -4.23
N ARG A 118 -21.35 10.79 -4.42
CA ARG A 118 -22.06 9.50 -4.47
C ARG A 118 -22.65 9.08 -3.13
N LEU A 119 -22.01 9.44 -2.01
CA LEU A 119 -22.53 9.16 -0.67
C LEU A 119 -23.69 10.11 -0.32
N ALA A 120 -23.57 11.38 -0.70
CA ALA A 120 -24.59 12.40 -0.48
C ALA A 120 -25.85 12.14 -1.31
N SER A 121 -25.71 11.68 -2.57
CA SER A 121 -26.85 11.29 -3.39
C SER A 121 -27.59 10.10 -2.77
N LYS A 122 -26.87 9.03 -2.39
CA LYS A 122 -27.47 7.89 -1.70
C LYS A 122 -28.11 8.26 -0.37
N ALA A 123 -27.47 9.13 0.42
CA ALA A 123 -28.06 9.58 1.69
C ALA A 123 -29.38 10.33 1.47
N ARG A 124 -29.50 11.07 0.37
CA ARG A 124 -30.73 11.79 0.02
C ARG A 124 -31.85 10.85 -0.40
N ASP A 125 -31.55 9.86 -1.24
CA ASP A 125 -32.52 8.83 -1.65
C ASP A 125 -33.03 8.01 -0.45
N ILE A 126 -32.14 7.66 0.48
CA ILE A 126 -32.50 6.91 1.70
C ILE A 126 -33.37 7.77 2.61
N LYS A 127 -33.06 9.07 2.76
CA LYS A 127 -33.88 10.00 3.54
C LYS A 127 -35.29 10.11 2.96
N GLU A 128 -35.40 10.26 1.64
CA GLU A 128 -36.68 10.39 0.95
C GLU A 128 -37.52 9.10 1.04
N SER A 129 -36.88 7.94 0.88
CA SER A 129 -37.52 6.63 1.05
C SER A 129 -37.96 6.36 2.49
N ALA A 130 -37.17 6.78 3.47
CA ALA A 130 -37.52 6.67 4.88
C ALA A 130 -38.71 7.58 5.21
N GLN A 131 -38.74 8.79 4.67
CA GLN A 131 -39.81 9.76 4.93
C GLN A 131 -41.14 9.30 4.32
N GLN A 132 -41.13 8.78 3.08
CA GLN A 132 -42.32 8.18 2.47
C GLN A 132 -42.89 7.00 3.27
N ARG A 133 -42.01 6.16 3.86
CA ARG A 133 -42.43 5.03 4.71
C ARG A 133 -43.03 5.47 6.04
N ILE A 134 -42.52 6.56 6.62
CA ILE A 134 -43.06 7.15 7.84
C ILE A 134 -44.44 7.76 7.56
N ASP A 135 -44.60 8.47 6.45
CA ASP A 135 -45.88 9.05 6.05
C ASP A 135 -46.95 7.97 5.73
N GLN A 136 -46.55 6.83 5.16
CA GLN A 136 -47.44 5.68 4.95
C GLN A 136 -47.84 4.95 6.24
N ALA A 137 -46.97 4.90 7.25
CA ALA A 137 -47.26 4.21 8.52
C ALA A 137 -48.09 5.06 9.49
N THR A 138 -48.23 6.36 9.22
CA THR A 138 -48.97 7.31 10.06
C THR A 138 -50.40 7.56 9.52
N GLN A 139 -50.81 6.84 8.48
CA GLN A 139 -52.15 6.93 7.86
C GLN A 139 -53.00 5.68 8.16
#